data_AF-X1VL33-F1
#
_entry.id   AF-X1VL33-F1
#
_cell.length_a   1.000
_cell.length_b   1.000
_cell.length_c   1.000
_cell.angle_alpha   90.00
_cell.angle_beta   90.00
_cell.angle_gamma   90.00
#
_symmetry.space_group_name_H-M   'P 1'
#
loop_
_entity.id
_entity.type
_entity.pdbx_description
1 polymer ?
#
loop_
_entity_poly.entity_id
_entity_poly.type
_entity_poly.pdbx_seq_one_letter_code
_entity_poly.pdbx_strand_id
1 'polypeptide(L)' 'EMESYSEISKLASNGQYDKALSKIKESRLSGSTKKHLEMILGSGDKYVIDRTFDELNTRIAQALCWDCWRD' A
#
# COMPACT_ATOMS: atom_id res chain seq x y z
N GLU A 1 -7.58 -0.12 -9.10
CA GLU A 1 -6.62 0.46 -8.13
C GLU A 1 -6.38 -0.45 -6.93
N MET A 2 -7.43 -0.97 -6.29
CA MET A 2 -7.32 -1.88 -5.14
C MET A 2 -6.51 -3.17 -5.39
N GLU A 3 -6.66 -3.80 -6.57
CA GLU A 3 -5.84 -4.97 -6.95
C GLU A 3 -4.34 -4.63 -6.99
N SER A 4 -3.99 -3.49 -7.59
CA SER A 4 -2.60 -3.03 -7.65
C SER A 4 -2.04 -2.73 -6.25
N TYR A 5 -2.83 -2.11 -5.38
CA TYR A 5 -2.43 -1.85 -4.00
C TYR A 5 -2.21 -3.16 -3.22
N SER A 6 -3.12 -4.13 -3.34
CA SER A 6 -3.03 -5.42 -2.66
C SER A 6 -1.74 -6.17 -3.02
N GLU A 7 -1.37 -6.19 -4.30
CA GLU A 7 -0.12 -6.80 -4.77
C GLU A 7 1.11 -6.08 -4.23
N ILE A 8 1.12 -4.74 -4.24
CA ILE A 8 2.21 -3.92 -3.68
C ILE A 8 2.36 -4.18 -2.17
N SER A 9 1.25 -4.20 -1.43
CA SER A 9 1.21 -4.45 0.02
C SER A 9 1.76 -5.84 0.36
N LYS A 10 1.40 -6.86 -0.41
CA LYS A 10 1.94 -8.22 -0.25
C LYS A 10 3.44 -8.30 -0.55
N LEU A 11 3.93 -7.60 -1.56
CA LEU A 11 5.37 -7.57 -1.86
C LEU A 11 6.15 -6.86 -0.74
N ALA A 12 5.63 -5.73 -0.25
CA ALA A 12 6.24 -4.96 0.83
C ALA A 12 6.30 -5.77 2.14
N SER A 13 5.21 -6.45 2.54
CA SER A 13 5.18 -7.26 3.76
C SER A 13 6.14 -8.46 3.74
N ASN A 14 6.48 -8.95 2.55
CA ASN A 14 7.47 -10.01 2.35
C ASN A 14 8.91 -9.47 2.20
N GLY A 15 9.14 -8.17 2.42
CA GLY A 15 10.46 -7.54 2.28
C GLY A 15 10.94 -7.41 0.82
N GLN A 16 10.08 -7.64 -0.17
CA GLN A 16 10.41 -7.59 -1.59
C GLN A 16 10.27 -6.16 -2.14
N TYR A 17 10.99 -5.20 -1.53
CA TYR A 17 10.79 -3.76 -1.78
C TYR A 17 11.07 -3.35 -3.24
N ASP A 18 12.09 -3.90 -3.88
CA ASP A 18 12.39 -3.60 -5.29
C ASP A 18 11.26 -4.02 -6.23
N LYS A 19 10.63 -5.17 -5.94
CA LYS A 19 9.46 -5.64 -6.68
C LYS A 19 8.25 -4.76 -6.40
N ALA A 20 8.04 -4.37 -5.14
CA ALA A 20 6.97 -3.46 -4.75
C ALA A 20 7.11 -2.09 -5.44
N LEU A 21 8.31 -1.52 -5.49
CA LEU A 21 8.63 -0.29 -6.22
C LEU A 21 8.37 -0.42 -7.72
N SER A 22 8.75 -1.55 -8.32
CA SER A 22 8.46 -1.82 -9.75
C SER A 22 6.95 -1.87 -10.00
N LYS A 23 6.19 -2.52 -9.11
CA LYS A 23 4.72 -2.56 -9.20
C LYS A 23 4.04 -1.21 -8.99
N ILE A 24 4.58 -0.32 -8.15
CA ILE A 24 4.06 1.04 -8.04
C ILE A 24 4.12 1.77 -9.38
N LYS A 25 5.24 1.66 -10.10
CA LYS A 25 5.41 2.29 -11.42
C LYS A 25 4.37 1.79 -12.42
N GLU A 26 4.16 0.47 -12.48
CA GLU A 26 3.19 -0.20 -13.36
C GLU A 26 1.73 0.00 -12.95
N SER A 27 1.47 0.32 -11.68
CA SER A 27 0.10 0.39 -11.16
C SER A 27 -0.73 1.52 -11.78
N ARG A 28 -2.05 1.39 -11.69
CA ARG A 28 -2.99 2.46 -12.04
C ARG A 28 -3.30 3.42 -10.88
N LEU A 29 -2.52 3.36 -9.79
CA LEU A 29 -2.72 4.23 -8.63
C LEU A 29 -2.54 5.71 -9.00
N SER A 30 -3.27 6.58 -8.29
CA SER A 30 -3.08 8.03 -8.41
C SER A 30 -1.62 8.45 -8.19
N GLY A 31 -1.19 9.52 -8.86
CA GLY A 31 0.21 9.98 -8.81
C GLY A 31 0.68 10.36 -7.40
N SER A 32 -0.20 10.92 -6.57
CA SER A 32 0.10 11.21 -5.16
C SER A 32 0.29 9.94 -4.35
N THR A 33 -0.56 8.93 -4.55
CA THR A 33 -0.41 7.61 -3.91
C THR A 33 0.90 6.94 -4.33
N LYS A 34 1.24 6.95 -5.62
CA LYS A 34 2.52 6.39 -6.10
C LYS A 34 3.71 7.05 -5.41
N LYS A 35 3.76 8.39 -5.42
CA LYS A 35 4.86 9.15 -4.81
C LYS A 35 4.99 8.88 -3.31
N HIS A 36 3.87 8.75 -2.60
CA HIS A 36 3.88 8.41 -1.17
C HIS A 36 4.44 7.01 -0.94
N LEU A 37 3.96 5.99 -1.67
CA LEU A 37 4.46 4.62 -1.54
C LEU A 37 5.94 4.48 -1.94
N GLU A 38 6.38 5.19 -2.98
CA GLU A 38 7.79 5.24 -3.39
C GLU A 38 8.69 5.84 -2.30
N MET A 39 8.23 6.91 -1.64
CA MET A 39 8.97 7.53 -0.53
C MET A 39 9.09 6.58 0.66
N ILE A 40 8.01 5.90 1.02
CA ILE A 40 7.98 4.96 2.16
C ILE A 40 8.87 3.76 1.89
N LEU A 41 8.72 3.10 0.74
CA LEU A 41 9.57 1.96 0.38
C LEU A 41 11.03 2.36 0.15
N GLY A 42 11.27 3.55 -0.41
CA GLY A 42 12.61 4.10 -0.62
C GLY A 42 13.35 4.45 0.68
N SER A 43 12.65 4.54 1.82
CA SER A 43 13.30 4.74 3.13
C SER A 43 14.13 3.52 3.56
N GLY A 44 13.78 2.32 3.08
CA GLY A 44 14.39 1.06 3.51
C GLY A 44 14.15 0.70 4.99
N ASP A 45 13.44 1.53 5.74
CA ASP A 45 13.15 1.31 7.14
C ASP A 45 11.94 0.38 7.27
N LYS A 46 12.22 -0.87 7.64
CA LYS A 46 11.20 -1.91 7.82
C LYS A 46 10.10 -1.47 8.78
N TYR A 47 10.44 -0.78 9.88
CA TYR A 47 9.45 -0.34 10.87
C TYR A 47 8.50 0.69 10.26
N VAL A 48 9.03 1.67 9.53
CA VAL A 48 8.22 2.69 8.84
C VAL A 48 7.33 2.07 7.78
N ILE A 49 7.87 1.13 7.00
CA ILE A 49 7.15 0.41 5.95
C ILE A 49 5.99 -0.39 6.55
N ASP A 50 6.27 -1.28 7.51
CA ASP A 50 5.26 -2.13 8.14
C ASP A 50 4.13 -1.28 8.76
N ARG A 51 4.51 -0.27 9.56
CA ARG A 51 3.54 0.61 10.23
C ARG A 51 2.64 1.34 9.23
N THR A 52 3.21 1.80 8.12
CA THR A 52 2.45 2.52 7.09
C THR A 52 1.46 1.61 6.39
N PHE A 53 1.87 0.40 6.01
CA PHE A 53 0.97 -0.55 5.37
C PHE A 53 -0.13 -1.04 6.31
N ASP A 54 0.16 -1.23 7.60
CA ASP A 54 -0.85 -1.54 8.61
C ASP A 54 -1.90 -0.42 8.76
N GLU A 55 -1.46 0.84 8.77
CA GLU A 55 -2.36 1.99 8.83
C GLU A 55 -3.24 2.09 7.58
N LEU A 56 -2.65 1.91 6.38
CA LEU A 56 -3.39 1.92 5.12
C LEU A 56 -4.39 0.76 5.04
N ASN A 57 -3.99 -0.45 5.42
CA ASN A 57 -4.88 -1.61 5.46
C ASN A 57 -6.03 -1.40 6.45
N THR A 58 -5.76 -0.79 7.61
CA THR A 58 -6.79 -0.45 8.61
C THR A 58 -7.78 0.56 8.05
N ARG A 59 -7.31 1.62 7.37
CA ARG A 59 -8.19 2.63 6.75
C ARG A 59 -9.05 2.04 5.64
N ILE A 60 -8.48 1.17 4.81
CA ILE A 60 -9.23 0.45 3.77
C ILE A 60 -10.29 -0.46 4.41
N ALA A 61 -9.90 -1.24 5.42
CA ALA A 61 -10.83 -2.11 6.14
C ALA A 61 -11.97 -1.30 6.77
N GLN A 62 -11.66 -0.17 7.41
CA GLN A 62 -12.67 0.74 7.93
C GLN A 62 -13.59 1.26 6.82
N ALA A 63 -13.04 1.80 5.73
CA ALA A 63 -13.85 2.31 4.61
C ALA A 63 -14.80 1.25 4.05
N LEU A 64 -14.30 0.03 3.85
CA LEU A 64 -15.11 -1.11 3.40
C LEU A 64 -16.13 -1.55 4.46
N CYS A 65 -15.79 -1.53 5.74
CA CYS A 65 -16.73 -1.84 6.83
C CYS A 65 -17.84 -0.77 6.98
N TRP A 66 -17.54 0.50 6.70
CA TRP A 66 -18.54 1.56 6.62
C TRP A 66 -19.54 1.30 5.49
N ASP A 67 -19.09 0.74 4.37
CA ASP A 67 -19.99 0.27 3.30
C ASP A 67 -20.80 -0.97 3.75
N CYS A 68 -20.26 -1.84 4.62
CA CYS A 68 -20.99 -3.00 5.16
C CYS A 68 -22.06 -2.66 6.23
N TRP A 69 -21.94 -1.52 6.93
CA TRP A 69 -22.88 -1.10 7.99
C TRP A 69 -24.00 -0.19 7.48
N ARG A 70 -23.95 0.21 6.21
CA ARG A 70 -24.95 1.09 5.59
C ARG A 70 -26.11 0.31 4.94
N ASP A 71 -26.15 -1.01 5.13
CA ASP A 71 -27.28 -1.89 4.85
C ASP A 71 -28.03 -2.24 6.14
#